data_AF-A0A538A5C3-F1
#
_entry.id   AF-A0A538A5C3-F1
#
_cell.length_a   1.000
_cell.length_b   1.000
_cell.length_c   1.000
_cell.angle_alpha   90.00
_cell.angle_beta   90.00
_cell.angle_gamma   90.00
#
_symmetry.space_group_name_H-M   'P 1'
#
loop_
_entity.id
_entity.type
_entity.pdbx_description
1 polymer ?
#
loop_
_entity_poly.entity_id
_entity_poly.type
_entity_poly.pdbx_seq_one_letter_code
_entity_poly.pdbx_strand_id
1 'polypeptide(L)'
;TAARELRRAGKSVLVLEARDRVGGRALNKELAGGGISERGATFVGPTQDHILGLAKELSVRKFPTFDKGDNVYVDSKGDRSTYSDKGPTGSAPPDPLILPDLGRTVARLDKMSTDVPVDAPWDAPSATEWDQQTFASWLLDNTDRPEFRQLVSAGATRPIFGSEPPDLSLLFVLFYIAASGDEHNPGTFERNFNTRNGA
;
A
#
# COMPACT_ATOMS: atom_id res chain seq x y z
N THR A 1 3.97 -19.20 6.78
CA THR A 1 3.01 -20.27 6.41
C THR A 1 3.68 -21.51 5.84
N ALA A 2 4.78 -21.41 5.07
CA ALA A 2 5.48 -22.56 4.47
C ALA A 2 5.68 -23.78 5.40
N ALA A 3 6.22 -23.57 6.61
CA ALA A 3 6.44 -24.66 7.57
C ALA A 3 5.16 -25.40 7.99
N ARG A 4 4.03 -24.68 8.10
CA ARG A 4 2.72 -25.25 8.42
C ARG A 4 2.23 -26.14 7.28
N GLU A 5 2.36 -25.67 6.04
CA GLU A 5 1.92 -26.43 4.86
C GLU A 5 2.79 -27.66 4.62
N LEU A 6 4.11 -27.57 4.76
CA LEU A 6 5.01 -28.73 4.68
C LEU A 6 4.70 -29.78 5.76
N ARG A 7 4.44 -29.33 7.00
CA ARG A 7 4.06 -30.24 8.09
C ARG A 7 2.71 -30.92 7.81
N ARG A 8 1.72 -30.19 7.29
CA ARG A 8 0.42 -30.75 6.86
C ARG A 8 0.60 -31.80 5.76
N ALA A 9 1.55 -31.60 4.86
CA ALA A 9 1.95 -32.57 3.84
C ALA A 9 2.81 -33.74 4.37
N GLY A 10 2.89 -33.93 5.69
CA GLY A 10 3.60 -35.04 6.32
C GLY A 10 5.13 -34.94 6.29
N LYS A 11 5.69 -33.76 5.99
CA LYS A 11 7.15 -33.55 5.96
C LYS A 11 7.67 -33.18 7.35
N SER A 12 8.89 -33.60 7.64
CA SER A 12 9.67 -33.10 8.79
C SER A 12 10.14 -31.68 8.50
N VAL A 13 9.94 -30.76 9.44
CA VAL A 13 10.25 -29.34 9.26
C VAL A 13 10.98 -28.80 10.48
N LEU A 14 12.02 -28.01 10.23
CA LEU A 14 12.71 -27.19 11.24
C LEU A 14 12.56 -25.72 10.84
N VAL A 15 12.25 -24.85 11.81
CA VAL A 15 12.21 -23.39 11.63
C VAL A 15 13.34 -22.78 12.45
N LEU A 16 14.25 -22.07 11.78
CA LEU A 16 15.33 -21.33 12.42
C LEU A 16 14.96 -19.84 12.40
N GLU A 17 14.78 -19.25 13.57
CA GLU A 17 14.47 -17.83 13.75
C GLU A 17 15.69 -17.14 14.40
N ALA A 18 16.06 -15.98 13.85
CA ALA A 18 17.23 -15.24 14.30
C ALA A 18 16.98 -14.48 15.61
N ARG A 19 15.73 -14.09 15.86
CA ARG A 19 15.31 -13.41 17.10
C ARG A 19 14.87 -14.40 18.17
N ASP A 20 14.65 -13.87 19.36
CA ASP A 20 14.01 -14.54 20.49
C ASP A 20 12.48 -14.67 20.34
N ARG A 21 11.91 -14.20 19.22
CA ARG A 21 10.48 -14.22 18.93
C ARG A 21 10.22 -14.49 17.46
N VAL A 22 9.06 -15.06 17.17
CA VAL A 22 8.51 -15.14 15.81
C VAL A 22 7.82 -13.83 15.40
N GLY A 23 7.31 -13.79 14.17
CA GLY A 23 6.46 -12.71 13.64
C GLY A 23 7.18 -11.74 12.71
N GLY A 24 8.52 -11.68 12.74
CA GLY A 24 9.29 -10.81 11.86
C GLY A 24 8.87 -9.34 11.99
N ARG A 25 8.30 -8.78 10.91
CA ARG A 25 7.77 -7.41 10.82
C ARG A 25 6.40 -7.22 11.49
N ALA A 26 5.73 -8.28 11.91
CA ALA A 26 4.58 -8.20 12.81
C ALA A 26 5.07 -8.30 14.27
N LEU A 27 4.66 -7.34 15.11
CA LEU A 27 5.08 -7.26 16.51
C LEU A 27 3.98 -6.64 17.35
N ASN A 28 3.48 -7.40 18.32
CA ASN A 28 2.53 -6.91 19.32
C ASN A 28 3.30 -6.47 20.57
N LYS A 29 2.93 -5.31 21.12
CA LYS A 29 3.47 -4.78 22.37
C LYS A 29 2.34 -4.56 23.37
N GLU A 30 2.46 -5.21 24.51
CA GLU A 30 1.60 -4.92 25.66
C GLU A 30 1.89 -3.52 26.21
N LEU A 31 0.82 -2.78 26.49
CA LEU A 31 0.88 -1.43 27.06
C LEU A 31 0.74 -1.49 28.59
N ALA A 32 1.36 -0.52 29.28
CA ALA A 32 1.41 -0.48 30.75
C ALA A 32 0.03 -0.34 31.44
N GLY A 33 -1.00 0.10 30.70
CA GLY A 33 -2.39 0.19 31.17
C GLY A 33 -3.29 -0.96 30.71
N GLY A 34 -2.72 -2.02 30.14
CA GLY A 34 -3.46 -3.06 29.43
C GLY A 34 -3.69 -2.73 27.96
N GLY A 35 -4.14 -3.73 27.20
CA GLY A 35 -4.26 -3.65 25.76
C GLY A 35 -2.94 -3.95 25.02
N ILE A 36 -3.07 -4.11 23.71
CA ILE A 36 -1.98 -4.45 22.80
C ILE A 36 -1.91 -3.33 21.76
N SER A 37 -0.70 -2.91 21.43
CA SER A 37 -0.41 -2.07 20.27
C SER A 37 0.50 -2.81 19.32
N GLU A 38 0.12 -2.82 18.05
CA GLU A 38 0.92 -3.32 16.95
C GLU A 38 2.03 -2.31 16.64
N ARG A 39 3.29 -2.75 16.70
CA ARG A 39 4.49 -1.96 16.39
C ARG A 39 5.06 -2.25 15.00
N GLY A 40 4.23 -2.79 14.12
CA GLY A 40 4.63 -3.27 12.79
C GLY A 40 3.42 -3.50 11.89
N ALA A 41 3.43 -4.60 11.14
CA ALA A 41 2.28 -4.99 10.31
C ALA A 41 1.01 -5.09 11.16
N THR A 42 -0.05 -4.40 10.72
CA THR A 42 -1.27 -4.17 11.52
C THR A 42 -2.52 -4.42 10.69
N PHE A 43 -2.64 -3.74 9.54
CA PHE A 43 -3.87 -3.69 8.77
C PHE A 43 -4.03 -4.87 7.80
N VAL A 44 -5.28 -5.32 7.63
CA VAL A 44 -5.72 -6.20 6.55
C VAL A 44 -6.94 -5.63 5.84
N GLY A 45 -7.03 -5.82 4.53
CA GLY A 45 -8.09 -5.24 3.69
C GLY A 45 -8.85 -6.26 2.86
N PRO A 46 -9.88 -5.83 2.13
CA PRO A 46 -10.42 -6.60 1.00
C PRO A 46 -9.30 -7.08 0.05
N THR A 47 -9.50 -8.22 -0.62
CA THR A 47 -8.54 -8.91 -1.53
C THR A 47 -7.30 -9.49 -0.86
N GLN A 48 -7.12 -9.31 0.46
CA GLN A 48 -6.05 -9.97 1.21
C GLN A 48 -6.47 -11.37 1.70
N ASP A 49 -6.97 -12.20 0.79
CA ASP A 49 -7.72 -13.42 1.10
C ASP A 49 -6.88 -14.47 1.84
N HIS A 50 -5.62 -14.63 1.47
CA HIS A 50 -4.72 -15.63 2.08
C HIS A 50 -4.47 -15.36 3.57
N ILE A 51 -4.20 -14.09 3.95
CA ILE A 51 -3.95 -13.73 5.35
C ILE A 51 -5.24 -13.73 6.16
N LEU A 52 -6.36 -13.31 5.56
CA LEU A 52 -7.69 -13.37 6.19
C LEU A 52 -8.14 -14.81 6.42
N GLY A 53 -7.92 -15.70 5.44
CA GLY A 53 -8.16 -17.13 5.55
C GLY A 53 -7.33 -17.77 6.65
N LEU A 54 -6.03 -17.46 6.71
CA LEU A 54 -5.15 -17.94 7.78
C LEU A 54 -5.60 -17.44 9.16
N ALA A 55 -5.97 -16.16 9.28
CA ALA A 55 -6.48 -15.60 10.53
C ALA A 55 -7.74 -16.35 10.99
N LYS A 56 -8.66 -16.63 10.08
CA LYS A 56 -9.86 -17.44 10.35
C LYS A 56 -9.51 -18.86 10.82
N GLU A 57 -8.61 -19.55 10.12
CA GLU A 57 -8.16 -20.90 10.51
C GLU A 57 -7.51 -20.94 11.91
N LEU A 58 -6.83 -19.86 12.30
CA LEU A 58 -6.20 -19.71 13.61
C LEU A 58 -7.11 -19.08 14.65
N SER A 59 -8.38 -18.82 14.33
CA SER A 59 -9.34 -18.14 15.20
C SER A 59 -8.88 -16.75 15.69
N VAL A 60 -8.05 -16.07 14.90
CA VAL A 60 -7.64 -14.68 15.13
C VAL A 60 -8.78 -13.78 14.69
N ARG A 61 -9.35 -13.05 15.65
CA ARG A 61 -10.41 -12.07 15.37
C ARG A 61 -9.80 -10.78 14.83
N LYS A 62 -10.59 -10.13 13.97
CA LYS A 62 -10.32 -8.80 13.45
C LYS A 62 -11.41 -7.83 13.92
N PHE A 63 -11.12 -6.54 13.92
CA PHE A 63 -12.09 -5.48 14.20
C PHE A 63 -11.93 -4.37 13.16
N PRO A 64 -12.99 -3.64 12.80
CA PRO A 64 -12.86 -2.58 11.79
C PRO A 64 -11.89 -1.50 12.23
N THR A 65 -11.03 -1.06 11.31
CA THR A 65 -10.24 0.17 11.51
C THR A 65 -11.20 1.34 11.70
N PHE A 66 -10.92 2.21 12.67
CA PHE A 66 -11.74 3.40 12.89
C PHE A 66 -11.56 4.40 11.75
N ASP A 67 -12.63 4.70 11.02
CA ASP A 67 -12.65 5.56 9.83
C ASP A 67 -13.75 6.63 9.88
N LYS A 68 -14.30 6.94 11.06
CA LYS A 68 -15.38 7.92 11.24
C LYS A 68 -14.85 9.32 11.49
N GLY A 69 -15.33 10.29 10.72
CA GLY A 69 -15.03 11.71 10.88
C GLY A 69 -14.58 12.34 9.57
N ASP A 70 -14.02 13.53 9.66
CA ASP A 70 -13.37 14.18 8.53
C ASP A 70 -11.86 13.89 8.54
N ASN A 71 -11.29 13.66 7.37
CA ASN A 71 -9.86 13.63 7.16
C ASN A 71 -9.26 15.02 7.43
N VAL A 72 -8.01 15.05 7.88
CA VAL A 72 -7.24 16.27 8.06
C VAL A 72 -6.23 16.39 6.92
N TYR A 73 -6.27 17.50 6.20
CA TYR A 73 -5.30 17.83 5.18
C TYR A 73 -4.48 19.04 5.62
N VAL A 74 -3.17 18.98 5.41
CA VAL A 74 -2.26 20.11 5.57
C VAL A 74 -1.58 20.30 4.22
N ASP A 75 -1.79 21.47 3.61
CA ASP A 75 -1.27 21.76 2.29
C ASP A 75 0.24 22.10 2.31
N SER A 76 0.80 22.40 1.14
CA SER A 76 2.20 22.76 0.99
C SER A 76 2.59 24.08 1.68
N LYS A 77 1.62 24.92 2.05
CA LYS A 77 1.82 26.18 2.79
C LYS A 77 1.68 25.99 4.30
N GLY A 78 1.22 24.82 4.75
CA GLY A 78 0.97 24.51 6.15
C GLY A 78 -0.46 24.84 6.61
N ASP A 79 -1.35 25.22 5.68
CA ASP A 79 -2.74 25.52 6.00
C ASP A 79 -3.51 24.22 6.26
N ARG A 80 -4.13 24.13 7.44
CA ARG A 80 -4.90 22.95 7.86
C ARG A 80 -6.37 23.10 7.44
N SER A 81 -6.89 22.05 6.80
CA SER A 81 -8.31 21.90 6.47
C SER A 81 -8.83 20.51 6.86
N THR A 82 -10.16 20.35 6.86
CA THR A 82 -10.81 19.05 7.04
C THR A 82 -11.77 18.77 5.89
N TYR A 83 -11.92 17.50 5.53
CA TYR A 83 -12.80 17.08 4.43
C TYR A 83 -13.36 15.67 4.65
N SER A 84 -14.55 15.41 4.12
CA SER A 84 -15.16 14.08 4.18
C SER A 84 -14.66 13.19 3.04
N ASP A 85 -14.36 11.92 3.36
CA ASP A 85 -14.00 10.88 2.40
C ASP A 85 -15.19 10.34 1.56
N LYS A 86 -16.40 10.85 1.84
CA LYS A 86 -17.65 10.54 1.12
C LYS A 86 -17.93 11.52 -0.02
N GLY A 87 -17.10 12.54 -0.17
CA GLY A 87 -17.18 13.51 -1.25
C GLY A 87 -16.79 12.92 -2.61
N PRO A 88 -16.87 13.73 -3.68
CA PRO A 88 -16.57 13.30 -5.05
C PRO A 88 -15.10 12.90 -5.26
N THR A 89 -14.20 13.29 -4.36
CA THR A 89 -12.76 12.98 -4.42
C THR A 89 -12.38 11.76 -3.57
N GLY A 90 -13.35 11.12 -2.89
CA GLY A 90 -13.07 10.00 -2.00
C GLY A 90 -12.08 10.39 -0.90
N SER A 91 -11.08 9.54 -0.65
CA SER A 91 -10.02 9.79 0.32
C SER A 91 -9.02 10.88 -0.12
N ALA A 92 -9.04 11.32 -1.37
CA ALA A 92 -8.13 12.36 -1.84
C ALA A 92 -8.53 13.75 -1.30
N PRO A 93 -7.56 14.57 -0.86
CA PRO A 93 -7.83 15.94 -0.42
C PRO A 93 -8.47 16.77 -1.53
N PRO A 94 -9.53 17.56 -1.24
CA PRO A 94 -10.23 18.34 -2.24
C PRO A 94 -9.50 19.65 -2.59
N ASP A 95 -8.17 19.61 -2.74
CA ASP A 95 -7.36 20.78 -3.04
C ASP A 95 -7.28 21.02 -4.57
N PRO A 96 -7.82 22.14 -5.08
CA PRO A 96 -7.86 22.42 -6.51
C PRO A 96 -6.48 22.55 -7.16
N LEU A 97 -5.41 22.80 -6.40
CA LEU A 97 -4.04 22.90 -6.93
C LEU A 97 -3.44 21.53 -7.30
N ILE A 98 -3.88 20.46 -6.63
CA ILE A 98 -3.33 19.11 -6.81
C ILE A 98 -4.31 18.14 -7.48
N LEU A 99 -5.62 18.36 -7.34
CA LEU A 99 -6.65 17.41 -7.76
C LEU A 99 -6.56 16.99 -9.24
N PRO A 100 -6.37 17.92 -10.22
CA PRO A 100 -6.27 17.53 -11.62
C PRO A 100 -5.05 16.63 -11.90
N ASP A 101 -3.90 16.95 -11.31
CA ASP A 101 -2.67 16.19 -11.46
C ASP A 101 -2.76 14.83 -10.76
N LEU A 102 -3.38 14.79 -9.58
CA LEU A 102 -3.65 13.54 -8.86
C LEU A 102 -4.53 12.60 -9.70
N GLY A 103 -5.67 13.07 -10.19
CA GLY A 103 -6.59 12.25 -10.98
C GLY A 103 -5.93 11.70 -12.26
N ARG A 104 -5.19 12.55 -12.99
CA ARG A 104 -4.46 12.12 -14.19
C ARG A 104 -3.35 11.12 -13.87
N THR A 105 -2.58 11.38 -12.82
CA THR A 105 -1.45 10.53 -12.41
C THR A 105 -1.94 9.15 -11.98
N VAL A 106 -2.94 9.09 -11.11
CA VAL A 106 -3.52 7.82 -10.65
C VAL A 106 -4.09 7.04 -11.81
N ALA A 107 -4.91 7.67 -12.67
CA ALA A 107 -5.49 6.99 -13.83
C ALA A 107 -4.42 6.46 -14.80
N ARG A 108 -3.31 7.19 -14.98
CA ARG A 108 -2.20 6.76 -15.84
C ARG A 108 -1.42 5.61 -15.23
N LEU A 109 -1.12 5.66 -13.92
CA LEU A 109 -0.44 4.59 -13.21
C LEU A 109 -1.28 3.32 -13.16
N ASP A 110 -2.57 3.41 -12.86
CA ASP A 110 -3.50 2.27 -12.88
C ASP A 110 -3.52 1.62 -14.26
N LYS A 111 -3.67 2.42 -15.32
CA LYS A 111 -3.62 1.91 -16.69
C LYS A 111 -2.29 1.25 -17.04
N MET A 112 -1.17 1.87 -16.68
CA MET A 112 0.17 1.29 -16.96
C MET A 112 0.37 -0.02 -16.20
N SER A 113 -0.16 -0.12 -14.98
CA SER A 113 -0.03 -1.32 -14.15
C SER A 113 -0.76 -2.53 -14.70
N THR A 114 -1.77 -2.37 -15.57
CA THR A 114 -2.47 -3.50 -16.19
C THR A 114 -1.61 -4.32 -17.14
N ASP A 115 -0.52 -3.73 -17.64
CA ASP A 115 0.42 -4.39 -18.56
C ASP A 115 1.56 -5.10 -17.80
N VAL A 116 1.58 -5.06 -16.46
CA VAL A 116 2.64 -5.64 -15.63
C VAL A 116 2.21 -7.01 -15.09
N PRO A 117 2.86 -8.12 -15.51
CA PRO A 117 2.62 -9.44 -14.92
C PRO A 117 3.07 -9.47 -13.45
N VAL A 118 2.19 -9.88 -12.54
CA VAL A 118 2.48 -9.89 -11.09
C VAL A 118 3.53 -10.95 -10.71
N ASP A 119 3.60 -12.06 -11.42
CA ASP A 119 4.57 -13.13 -11.18
C ASP A 119 5.93 -12.88 -11.85
N ALA A 120 5.95 -12.08 -12.92
CA ALA A 120 7.15 -11.75 -13.68
C ALA A 120 7.11 -10.29 -14.20
N PRO A 121 7.23 -9.27 -13.33
CA PRO A 121 7.11 -7.87 -13.74
C PRO A 121 8.17 -7.44 -14.77
N TRP A 122 9.33 -8.10 -14.79
CA TRP A 122 10.39 -7.88 -15.79
C TRP A 122 10.01 -8.32 -17.21
N ASP A 123 8.95 -9.11 -17.39
CA ASP A 123 8.42 -9.52 -18.71
C ASP A 123 7.38 -8.53 -19.26
N ALA A 124 7.06 -7.46 -18.53
CA ALA A 124 6.15 -6.42 -19.04
C ALA A 124 6.66 -5.82 -20.36
N PRO A 125 5.78 -5.43 -21.31
CA PRO A 125 6.21 -4.96 -22.64
C PRO A 125 7.21 -3.80 -22.62
N SER A 126 7.08 -2.91 -21.63
CA SER A 126 7.96 -1.74 -21.42
C SER A 126 8.84 -1.88 -20.18
N ALA A 127 9.08 -3.10 -19.67
CA ALA A 127 9.81 -3.32 -18.41
C ALA A 127 11.17 -2.61 -18.37
N THR A 128 11.98 -2.72 -19.44
CA THR A 128 13.30 -2.07 -19.49
C THR A 128 13.20 -0.55 -19.41
N GLU A 129 12.25 0.06 -20.10
CA GLU A 129 12.04 1.52 -20.08
C GLU A 129 11.59 1.98 -18.69
N TRP A 130 10.59 1.30 -18.12
CA TRP A 130 10.05 1.64 -16.81
C TRP A 130 11.05 1.38 -15.67
N ASP A 131 11.91 0.37 -15.77
CA ASP A 131 12.87 0.06 -14.71
C ASP A 131 14.10 0.96 -14.73
N GLN A 132 14.44 1.53 -15.89
CA GLN A 132 15.51 2.53 -16.03
C GLN A 132 15.08 3.94 -15.62
N GLN A 133 13.77 4.18 -15.50
CA GLN A 133 13.22 5.46 -15.10
C GLN A 133 12.89 5.45 -13.59
N THR A 134 13.38 6.45 -12.86
CA THR A 134 12.92 6.66 -11.48
C THR A 134 11.48 7.18 -11.48
N PHE A 135 10.73 6.91 -10.42
CA PHE A 135 9.39 7.46 -10.26
C PHE A 135 9.42 9.00 -10.22
N ALA A 136 10.47 9.60 -9.65
CA ALA A 136 10.67 11.06 -9.71
C ALA A 136 10.78 11.61 -11.14
N SER A 137 11.60 11.00 -11.99
CA SER A 137 11.73 11.43 -13.39
C SER A 137 10.42 11.27 -14.16
N TRP A 138 9.70 10.17 -13.93
CA TRP A 138 8.39 9.99 -14.54
C TRP A 138 7.40 11.06 -14.08
N LEU A 139 7.39 11.42 -12.79
CA LEU A 139 6.53 12.50 -12.29
C LEU A 139 6.86 13.84 -12.96
N LEU A 140 8.14 14.18 -13.11
CA LEU A 140 8.56 15.41 -13.81
C LEU A 140 8.03 15.49 -15.25
N ASP A 141 7.97 14.37 -15.96
CA ASP A 141 7.44 14.31 -17.33
C ASP A 141 5.90 14.40 -17.39
N ASN A 142 5.22 14.27 -16.25
CA ASN A 142 3.76 14.16 -16.16
C ASN A 142 3.10 15.31 -15.41
N THR A 143 3.86 16.09 -14.63
CA THR A 143 3.34 17.23 -13.87
C THR A 143 4.41 18.27 -13.56
N ASP A 144 4.08 19.53 -13.84
CA ASP A 144 4.94 20.67 -13.49
C ASP A 144 4.66 21.20 -12.08
N ARG A 145 3.69 20.63 -11.35
CA ARG A 145 3.22 21.12 -10.05
C ARG A 145 4.12 20.63 -8.91
N PRO A 146 4.96 21.48 -8.29
CA PRO A 146 5.77 21.06 -7.15
C PRO A 146 4.93 20.62 -5.94
N GLU A 147 3.77 21.26 -5.70
CA GLU A 147 2.87 20.93 -4.60
C GLU A 147 2.32 19.50 -4.73
N PHE A 148 1.97 19.09 -5.96
CA PHE A 148 1.52 17.73 -6.23
C PHE A 148 2.66 16.72 -6.04
N ARG A 149 3.88 17.02 -6.50
CA ARG A 149 5.04 16.14 -6.28
C ARG A 149 5.37 15.98 -4.79
N GLN A 150 5.22 17.04 -4.00
CA GLN A 150 5.35 16.97 -2.55
C GLN A 150 4.27 16.07 -1.92
N LEU A 151 3.03 16.14 -2.40
CA LEU A 151 1.95 15.23 -1.98
C LEU A 151 2.29 13.77 -2.33
N VAL A 152 2.82 13.49 -3.53
CA VAL A 152 3.21 12.12 -3.90
C VAL A 152 4.32 11.59 -2.98
N SER A 153 5.31 12.42 -2.64
CA SER A 153 6.35 12.07 -1.66
C SER A 153 5.73 11.74 -0.30
N ALA A 154 5.01 12.69 0.29
CA ALA A 154 4.51 12.60 1.67
C ALA A 154 3.33 11.62 1.85
N GLY A 155 2.43 11.55 0.88
CA GLY A 155 1.16 10.83 0.96
C GLY A 155 1.15 9.45 0.31
N ALA A 156 2.09 9.15 -0.59
CA ALA A 156 2.17 7.84 -1.24
C ALA A 156 3.51 7.15 -0.99
N THR A 157 4.63 7.73 -1.44
CA THR A 157 5.88 6.97 -1.48
C THR A 157 6.49 6.70 -0.10
N ARG A 158 6.55 7.70 0.78
CA ARG A 158 7.01 7.52 2.16
C ARG A 158 6.14 6.52 2.96
N PRO A 159 4.80 6.65 3.01
CA PRO A 159 3.98 5.71 3.78
C PRO A 159 3.94 4.30 3.19
N ILE A 160 3.98 4.14 1.86
CA ILE A 160 3.86 2.82 1.21
C ILE A 160 5.22 2.11 1.16
N PHE A 161 6.28 2.81 0.76
CA PHE A 161 7.59 2.22 0.49
C PHE A 161 8.67 2.59 1.50
N GLY A 162 8.43 3.58 2.36
CA GLY A 162 9.46 4.13 3.24
C GLY A 162 10.61 4.82 2.48
N SER A 163 10.35 5.26 1.24
CA SER A 163 11.36 5.78 0.30
C SER A 163 10.86 7.00 -0.44
N GLU A 164 11.77 7.77 -1.05
CA GLU A 164 11.42 8.93 -1.87
C GLU A 164 11.22 8.52 -3.35
N PRO A 165 10.46 9.30 -4.15
CA PRO A 165 10.31 9.03 -5.59
C PRO A 165 11.61 8.81 -6.40
N PRO A 166 12.75 9.50 -6.16
CA PRO A 166 14.00 9.23 -6.88
C PRO A 166 14.66 7.89 -6.52
N ASP A 167 14.30 7.26 -5.39
CA ASP A 167 14.86 5.97 -4.97
C ASP A 167 14.06 4.78 -5.54
N LEU A 168 12.95 5.05 -6.21
CA LEU A 168 12.01 4.05 -6.69
C LEU A 168 12.09 3.91 -8.21
N SER A 169 12.27 2.68 -8.70
CA SER A 169 12.01 2.34 -10.11
C SER A 169 10.53 2.53 -10.43
N LEU A 170 10.21 3.09 -11.59
CA LEU A 170 8.81 3.19 -12.05
C LEU A 170 8.21 1.79 -12.25
N LEU A 171 8.95 0.84 -12.82
CA LEU A 171 8.47 -0.55 -12.96
C LEU A 171 8.09 -1.12 -11.60
N PHE A 172 8.90 -0.89 -10.56
CA PHE A 172 8.60 -1.38 -9.21
C PHE A 172 7.30 -0.77 -8.65
N VAL A 173 7.06 0.53 -8.87
CA VAL A 173 5.81 1.19 -8.47
C VAL A 173 4.60 0.58 -9.20
N LEU A 174 4.70 0.37 -10.52
CA LEU A 174 3.63 -0.23 -11.31
C LEU A 174 3.35 -1.68 -10.90
N PHE A 175 4.40 -2.47 -10.67
CA PHE A 175 4.29 -3.82 -10.13
C PHE A 175 3.57 -3.84 -8.78
N TYR A 176 3.92 -2.93 -7.87
CA TYR A 176 3.30 -2.86 -6.56
C TYR A 176 1.79 -2.53 -6.66
N ILE A 177 1.41 -1.65 -7.59
CA ILE A 177 0.01 -1.36 -7.91
C ILE A 177 -0.69 -2.61 -8.47
N ALA A 178 -0.11 -3.26 -9.47
CA ALA A 178 -0.66 -4.47 -10.09
C ALA A 178 -0.87 -5.60 -9.06
N ALA A 179 0.07 -5.73 -8.11
CA ALA A 179 0.03 -6.73 -7.04
C ALA A 179 -0.95 -6.39 -5.90
N SER A 180 -1.53 -5.19 -5.88
CA SER A 180 -2.49 -4.75 -4.84
C SER A 180 -3.93 -5.23 -5.07
N GLY A 181 -4.08 -6.38 -5.72
CA GLY A 181 -5.35 -7.04 -6.02
C GLY A 181 -5.41 -8.45 -5.39
N ASP A 182 -6.06 -9.36 -6.09
CA ASP A 182 -6.01 -10.80 -5.86
C ASP A 182 -6.15 -11.55 -7.21
N GLU A 183 -6.35 -12.86 -7.17
CA GLU A 183 -6.49 -13.70 -8.36
C GLU A 183 -7.74 -13.39 -9.21
N HIS A 184 -8.66 -12.57 -8.71
CA HIS A 184 -9.96 -12.25 -9.32
C HIS A 184 -10.20 -10.74 -9.50
N ASN A 185 -9.44 -9.92 -8.79
CA ASN A 185 -9.59 -8.47 -8.74
C ASN A 185 -8.28 -7.81 -9.15
N PRO A 186 -8.27 -6.98 -10.21
CA PRO A 186 -7.06 -6.25 -10.58
C PRO A 186 -6.64 -5.31 -9.45
N GLY A 187 -5.32 -5.17 -9.28
CA GLY A 187 -4.74 -4.17 -8.40
C GLY A 187 -4.99 -2.75 -8.91
N THR A 188 -5.11 -1.81 -7.99
CA THR A 188 -5.24 -0.38 -8.29
C THR A 188 -4.47 0.43 -7.25
N PHE A 189 -4.14 1.68 -7.59
CA PHE A 189 -3.45 2.59 -6.69
C PHE A 189 -4.23 2.76 -5.38
N GLU A 190 -5.55 2.95 -5.47
CA GLU A 190 -6.42 3.15 -4.30
C GLU A 190 -6.37 1.96 -3.31
N ARG A 191 -6.24 0.72 -3.80
CA ARG A 191 -6.15 -0.48 -2.96
C ARG A 191 -4.89 -0.54 -2.09
N ASN A 192 -3.87 0.26 -2.37
CA ASN A 192 -2.64 0.29 -1.58
C ASN A 192 -2.82 0.87 -0.17
N PHE A 193 -3.78 1.76 0.02
CA PHE A 193 -3.90 2.52 1.28
C PHE A 193 -5.34 2.74 1.75
N ASN A 194 -6.35 2.35 0.97
CA ASN A 194 -7.74 2.48 1.40
C ASN A 194 -8.04 1.51 2.57
N THR A 195 -8.62 2.04 3.64
CA THR A 195 -8.99 1.30 4.86
C THR A 195 -10.47 0.90 4.91
N ARG A 196 -11.28 1.30 3.92
CA ARG A 196 -12.73 1.08 3.90
C ARG A 196 -13.02 -0.43 3.84
N ASN A 197 -13.82 -0.92 4.78
CA ASN A 197 -14.05 -2.36 5.03
C ASN A 197 -12.80 -3.16 5.42
N GLY A 198 -11.69 -2.48 5.72
CA GLY A 198 -10.48 -3.06 6.30
C GLY A 198 -10.60 -3.27 7.81
N ALA A 199 -9.62 -3.99 8.35
CA ALA A 199 -9.46 -4.26 9.76
C ALA A 199 -8.04 -3.94 10.19
#